data_AF-A0A099T6F3-F1
#
_entry.id   AF-A0A099T6F3-F1
#
_cell.length_a   1.000
_cell.length_b   1.000
_cell.length_c   1.000
_cell.angle_alpha   90.00
_cell.angle_beta   90.00
_cell.angle_gamma   90.00
#
_symmetry.space_group_name_H-M   'P 1'
#
loop_
_entity.id
_entity.type
_entity.pdbx_description
1 polymer ?
#
loop_
_entity_poly.entity_id
_entity_poly.type
_entity_poly.pdbx_seq_one_letter_code
_entity_poly.pdbx_strand_id
1 'polypeptide(L)'
;MLTAAHCLAAGPSNAAFAPGWRVGRRNPSIAIARTVRHPDYGGIGSLPFENDIALAVLSVPVTGVPPLALADLSGAAIYNEPVALLGYHAGAQGGLSGAFDCPVGPGRGRLMGVECPVRGGNSGSPLLIKSDGEWRIVGVAAARAGDRAAMAVALDDWLHASVAAHLKGD
;
A
#
# COMPACT_ATOMS: atom_id res chain seq x y z
N MET A 1 3.42 2.46 -8.90
CA MET A 1 3.34 1.58 -7.70
C MET A 1 2.74 2.39 -6.56
N LEU A 2 1.71 1.86 -5.89
CA LEU A 2 1.13 2.43 -4.68
C LEU A 2 1.88 1.92 -3.44
N THR A 3 2.18 2.80 -2.47
CA THR A 3 2.91 2.47 -1.24
C THR A 3 2.64 3.52 -0.14
N ALA A 4 3.25 3.35 1.04
CA ALA A 4 3.24 4.36 2.09
C ALA A 4 4.26 5.48 1.77
N ALA A 5 3.95 6.73 2.13
CA ALA A 5 4.81 7.86 1.81
C ALA A 5 6.16 7.79 2.52
N HIS A 6 6.21 7.30 3.75
CA HIS A 6 7.45 7.16 4.51
C HIS A 6 8.43 6.15 3.87
N CYS A 7 7.93 5.15 3.12
CA CYS A 7 8.79 4.21 2.39
C CYS A 7 9.64 4.91 1.33
N LEU A 8 9.20 6.09 0.87
CA LEU A 8 9.85 6.90 -0.16
C LEU A 8 10.55 8.15 0.42
N ALA A 9 10.72 8.23 1.75
CA ALA A 9 11.28 9.41 2.41
C ALA A 9 12.74 9.69 2.00
N ALA A 10 13.53 8.65 1.77
CA ALA A 10 14.92 8.77 1.32
C ALA A 10 15.05 9.15 -0.18
N GLY A 11 13.95 9.28 -0.91
CA GLY A 11 13.94 9.65 -2.32
C GLY A 11 14.08 8.47 -3.30
N PRO A 12 13.88 8.72 -4.61
CA PRO A 12 13.75 7.69 -5.63
C PRO A 12 15.01 6.84 -5.83
N SER A 13 16.21 7.41 -5.67
CA SER A 13 17.48 6.69 -5.84
C SER A 13 17.76 5.63 -4.77
N ASN A 14 17.03 5.69 -3.65
CA ASN A 14 17.21 4.79 -2.51
C ASN A 14 16.18 3.66 -2.47
N ALA A 15 15.36 3.51 -3.51
CA ALA A 15 14.31 2.50 -3.58
C ALA A 15 14.14 1.93 -4.99
N ALA A 16 13.73 0.67 -5.05
CA ALA A 16 13.39 -0.02 -6.28
C ALA A 16 12.17 -0.91 -6.06
N PHE A 17 11.46 -1.23 -7.14
CA PHE A 17 10.32 -2.13 -7.12
C PHE A 17 10.67 -3.46 -7.77
N ALA A 18 10.36 -4.55 -7.09
CA ALA A 18 10.56 -5.90 -7.59
C ALA A 18 9.21 -6.59 -7.89
N PRO A 19 8.61 -6.37 -9.06
CA PRO A 19 7.32 -6.99 -9.40
C PRO A 19 7.45 -8.51 -9.44
N GLY A 20 6.47 -9.20 -8.84
CA GLY A 20 6.41 -10.67 -8.86
C GLY A 20 7.50 -11.36 -8.03
N TRP A 21 8.10 -10.66 -7.06
CA TRP A 21 9.17 -11.22 -6.23
C TRP A 21 8.79 -12.57 -5.61
N ARG A 22 9.65 -13.57 -5.81
CA ARG A 22 9.55 -14.89 -5.17
C ARG A 22 10.92 -15.40 -4.75
N VAL A 23 10.96 -16.04 -3.57
CA VAL A 23 12.17 -16.71 -3.06
C VAL A 23 12.60 -17.79 -4.05
N GLY A 24 13.91 -17.88 -4.30
CA GLY A 24 14.48 -18.86 -5.23
C GLY A 24 14.27 -18.55 -6.71
N ARG A 25 13.77 -17.36 -7.07
CA ARG A 25 13.59 -16.91 -8.46
C ARG A 25 14.46 -15.70 -8.76
N ARG A 26 14.78 -15.50 -10.04
CA ARG A 26 15.36 -14.24 -10.51
C ARG A 26 14.27 -13.18 -10.47
N ASN A 27 14.43 -12.20 -9.59
CA ASN A 27 13.48 -11.12 -9.43
C ASN A 27 13.98 -9.89 -10.17
N PRO A 28 13.17 -9.27 -11.05
CA PRO A 28 13.53 -7.99 -11.64
C PRO A 28 13.60 -6.93 -10.53
N SER A 29 14.43 -5.91 -10.74
CA SER A 29 14.47 -4.71 -9.90
C SER A 29 14.33 -3.51 -10.82
N ILE A 30 13.28 -2.73 -10.63
CA ILE A 30 12.95 -1.56 -11.45
C ILE A 30 13.18 -0.31 -10.60
N ALA A 31 14.00 0.59 -11.11
CA ALA A 31 14.26 1.87 -10.44
C ALA A 31 13.01 2.75 -10.39
N ILE A 32 12.92 3.58 -9.36
CA ILE A 32 11.89 4.60 -9.25
C ILE A 32 12.38 5.86 -9.97
N ALA A 33 11.61 6.36 -10.94
CA ALA A 33 11.92 7.59 -11.66
C ALA A 33 11.42 8.84 -10.92
N ARG A 34 10.24 8.76 -10.32
CA ARG A 34 9.60 9.88 -9.60
C ARG A 34 8.78 9.39 -8.44
N THR A 35 8.79 10.13 -7.34
CA THR A 35 7.91 9.92 -6.19
C THR A 35 6.82 10.98 -6.17
N VAL A 36 5.61 10.58 -5.83
CA VAL A 36 4.42 11.43 -5.76
C VAL A 36 3.76 11.14 -4.41
N ARG A 37 4.06 11.96 -3.41
CA ARG A 37 3.52 11.81 -2.05
C ARG A 37 2.27 12.65 -1.90
N HIS A 38 1.37 12.23 -1.01
CA HIS A 38 0.22 13.04 -0.65
C HIS A 38 0.67 14.45 -0.25
N PRO A 39 0.01 15.53 -0.75
CA PRO A 39 0.45 16.91 -0.50
C PRO A 39 0.50 17.25 0.99
N ASP A 40 -0.44 16.70 1.75
CA ASP A 40 -0.52 16.91 3.20
C ASP A 40 0.31 15.89 4.02
N TYR A 41 1.18 15.09 3.38
CA TYR A 41 2.07 14.20 4.10
C TYR A 41 3.14 15.00 4.87
N GLY A 42 3.01 15.06 6.20
CA GLY A 42 3.88 15.84 7.06
C GLY A 42 5.27 15.24 7.35
N GLY A 43 5.59 14.05 6.82
CA GLY A 43 6.85 13.36 7.12
C GLY A 43 6.77 12.31 8.23
N ILE A 44 7.90 11.63 8.47
CA ILE A 44 8.02 10.60 9.51
C ILE A 44 7.86 11.23 10.89
N GLY A 45 6.98 10.66 11.71
CA GLY A 45 6.69 11.13 13.07
C GLY A 45 5.64 12.25 13.14
N SER A 46 5.18 12.76 12.00
CA SER A 46 4.09 13.75 11.95
C SER A 46 2.73 13.10 12.15
N LEU A 47 1.90 13.73 12.98
CA LEU A 47 0.51 13.34 13.23
C LEU A 47 -0.45 14.38 12.63
N PRO A 48 -1.61 13.96 12.08
CA PRO A 48 -2.07 12.58 11.91
C PRO A 48 -1.36 11.84 10.75
N PHE A 49 -1.22 10.51 10.86
CA PHE A 49 -0.63 9.66 9.81
C PHE A 49 -1.55 9.39 8.62
N GLU A 50 -2.71 10.04 8.57
CA GLU A 50 -3.76 9.76 7.59
C GLU A 50 -3.40 10.13 6.14
N ASN A 51 -2.25 10.78 5.95
CA ASN A 51 -1.70 11.18 4.65
C ASN A 51 -0.45 10.37 4.28
N ASP A 52 -0.11 9.30 5.00
CA ASP A 52 1.08 8.46 4.75
C ASP A 52 0.87 7.50 3.58
N ILE A 53 0.63 8.05 2.40
CA ILE A 53 0.33 7.33 1.15
C ILE A 53 1.03 8.03 -0.02
N ALA A 54 1.53 7.23 -0.97
CA ALA A 54 2.28 7.74 -2.10
C ALA A 54 2.23 6.82 -3.32
N LEU A 55 2.55 7.40 -4.47
CA LEU A 55 2.83 6.69 -5.71
C LEU A 55 4.32 6.80 -6.03
N ALA A 56 4.89 5.72 -6.53
CA ALA A 56 6.18 5.69 -7.19
C ALA A 56 5.97 5.41 -8.69
N VAL A 57 6.42 6.34 -9.52
CA VAL A 57 6.50 6.16 -10.98
C VAL A 57 7.79 5.41 -11.28
N LEU A 58 7.66 4.27 -11.96
CA LEU A 58 8.77 3.39 -12.29
C LEU A 58 9.51 3.90 -13.53
N SER A 59 10.82 3.65 -13.62
CA SER A 59 11.63 4.07 -14.77
C SER A 59 11.26 3.37 -16.07
N VAL A 60 10.67 2.18 -15.98
CA VAL A 60 10.10 1.43 -17.09
C VAL A 60 8.79 0.77 -16.68
N PRO A 61 7.86 0.52 -17.63
CA PRO A 61 6.64 -0.24 -17.35
C PRO A 61 6.93 -1.65 -16.86
N VAL A 62 6.04 -2.18 -16.01
CA VAL A 62 6.07 -3.58 -15.57
C VAL A 62 5.39 -4.45 -16.64
N THR A 63 6.03 -5.55 -17.02
CA THR A 63 5.48 -6.51 -18.01
C THR A 63 5.30 -7.89 -17.36
N GLY A 64 4.23 -8.61 -17.74
CA GLY A 64 4.00 -9.99 -17.30
C GLY A 64 3.49 -10.16 -15.86
N VAL A 65 3.23 -9.05 -15.16
CA VAL A 65 2.57 -9.05 -13.84
C VAL A 65 1.38 -8.08 -13.93
N PRO A 66 0.13 -8.59 -13.85
CA PRO A 66 -1.04 -7.72 -13.92
C PRO A 66 -1.13 -6.83 -12.67
N PRO A 67 -1.55 -5.56 -12.82
CA PRO A 67 -1.79 -4.70 -11.67
C PRO A 67 -3.08 -5.11 -10.94
N LEU A 68 -3.15 -4.80 -9.65
CA LEU A 68 -4.39 -4.84 -8.89
C LEU A 68 -5.16 -3.53 -9.10
N ALA A 69 -6.47 -3.63 -9.28
CA ALA A 69 -7.33 -2.46 -9.41
C ALA A 69 -7.45 -1.73 -8.07
N LEU A 70 -7.62 -0.40 -8.12
CA LEU A 70 -8.06 0.36 -6.95
C LEU A 70 -9.56 0.13 -6.76
N ALA A 71 -9.99 0.04 -5.51
CA ALA A 71 -11.40 -0.02 -5.18
C ALA A 71 -12.01 1.38 -5.35
N ASP A 72 -13.20 1.44 -5.94
CA ASP A 72 -14.06 2.62 -5.91
C ASP A 72 -14.99 2.51 -4.70
N LEU A 73 -14.39 2.50 -3.51
CA LEU A 73 -15.12 2.34 -2.26
C LEU A 73 -15.07 3.66 -1.48
N SER A 74 -16.19 4.38 -1.51
CA SER A 74 -16.43 5.48 -0.57
C SER A 74 -17.10 4.94 0.70
N GLY A 75 -16.55 5.28 1.87
CA GLY A 75 -17.28 5.21 3.14
C GLY A 75 -17.29 3.86 3.86
N ALA A 76 -18.34 3.64 4.65
CA ALA A 76 -18.37 2.66 5.74
C ALA A 76 -18.43 1.18 5.32
N ALA A 77 -18.59 0.87 4.02
CA ALA A 77 -18.77 -0.50 3.55
C ALA A 77 -17.58 -1.42 3.88
N ILE A 78 -16.36 -0.88 3.89
CA ILE A 78 -15.15 -1.62 4.26
C ILE A 78 -15.17 -2.17 5.70
N TYR A 79 -15.90 -1.52 6.61
CA TYR A 79 -15.94 -1.95 8.01
C TYR A 79 -16.77 -3.22 8.25
N ASN A 80 -17.55 -3.66 7.25
CA ASN A 80 -18.39 -4.86 7.35
C ASN A 80 -17.80 -6.07 6.60
N GLU A 81 -16.69 -5.90 5.89
CA GLU A 81 -16.08 -6.93 5.08
C GLU A 81 -14.67 -7.25 5.60
N PRO A 82 -14.29 -8.54 5.69
CA PRO A 82 -12.92 -8.88 6.02
C PRO A 82 -11.98 -8.44 4.89
N VAL A 83 -10.80 -7.98 5.27
CA VAL A 83 -9.76 -7.54 4.35
C VAL A 83 -8.55 -8.46 4.39
N ALA A 84 -7.81 -8.49 3.29
CA ALA A 84 -6.53 -9.16 3.21
C ALA A 84 -5.39 -8.14 3.27
N LEU A 85 -4.29 -8.50 3.91
CA LEU A 85 -3.03 -7.73 3.86
C LEU A 85 -1.92 -8.71 3.49
N LEU A 86 -1.27 -8.45 2.37
CA LEU A 86 -0.15 -9.24 1.88
C LEU A 86 1.08 -8.36 1.73
N GLY A 87 2.22 -8.82 2.21
CA GLY A 87 3.43 -8.02 2.26
C GLY A 87 4.69 -8.80 2.55
N TYR A 88 5.80 -8.07 2.56
CA TYR A 88 7.11 -8.58 2.92
C TYR A 88 7.55 -7.92 4.22
N HIS A 89 8.05 -8.70 5.17
CA HIS A 89 8.60 -8.16 6.42
C HIS A 89 9.94 -8.81 6.77
N ALA A 90 10.68 -8.18 7.68
CA ALA A 90 12.01 -8.64 8.09
C ALA A 90 12.04 -10.11 8.57
N GLY A 91 10.99 -10.56 9.27
CA GLY A 91 10.87 -11.94 9.73
C GLY A 91 10.47 -12.99 8.67
N ALA A 92 10.17 -12.60 7.43
CA ALA A 92 9.65 -13.52 6.41
C ALA A 92 10.75 -14.18 5.57
N GLN A 93 12.04 -13.90 5.86
CA GLN A 93 13.19 -14.43 5.10
C GLN A 93 13.07 -14.18 3.59
N GLY A 94 12.53 -13.01 3.21
CA GLY A 94 12.26 -12.64 1.82
C GLY A 94 11.02 -13.29 1.19
N GLY A 95 10.26 -14.10 1.94
CA GLY A 95 8.99 -14.67 1.52
C GLY A 95 7.84 -13.66 1.55
N LEU A 96 6.85 -13.87 0.66
CA LEU A 96 5.57 -13.19 0.77
C LEU A 96 4.82 -13.76 1.98
N SER A 97 4.21 -12.87 2.75
CA SER A 97 3.44 -13.19 3.95
C SER A 97 2.12 -12.43 3.94
N GLY A 98 1.13 -12.87 4.70
CA GLY A 98 -0.12 -12.15 4.81
C GLY A 98 -1.23 -12.94 5.48
N ALA A 99 -2.36 -12.28 5.64
CA ALA A 99 -3.63 -12.84 6.11
C ALA A 99 -4.75 -12.36 5.18
N PHE A 100 -5.85 -13.12 5.08
CA PHE A 100 -6.92 -12.90 4.10
C PHE A 100 -8.28 -12.54 4.71
N ASP A 101 -8.38 -12.63 6.03
CA ASP A 101 -9.61 -12.64 6.81
C ASP A 101 -9.52 -11.71 8.02
N CYS A 102 -8.83 -10.57 7.87
CA CYS A 102 -8.64 -9.63 8.96
C CYS A 102 -9.88 -8.75 9.16
N PRO A 103 -10.42 -8.66 10.38
CA PRO A 103 -11.43 -7.67 10.73
C PRO A 103 -10.92 -6.24 10.57
N VAL A 104 -11.79 -5.35 10.09
CA VAL A 104 -11.55 -3.90 10.09
C VAL A 104 -12.17 -3.31 11.36
N GLY A 105 -11.32 -2.80 12.24
CA GLY A 105 -11.72 -2.12 13.47
C GLY A 105 -12.02 -0.64 13.24
N PRO A 106 -12.38 0.11 14.29
CA PRO A 106 -12.71 1.54 14.18
C PRO A 106 -11.55 2.35 13.59
N GLY A 107 -11.91 3.35 12.79
CA GLY A 107 -10.98 4.29 12.16
C GLY A 107 -11.25 5.74 12.53
N ARG A 108 -10.35 6.63 12.12
CA ARG A 108 -10.53 8.10 12.22
C ARG A 108 -9.99 8.75 10.97
N GLY A 109 -10.78 9.65 10.38
CA GLY A 109 -10.42 10.27 9.10
C GLY A 109 -10.22 9.17 8.06
N ARG A 110 -9.01 9.10 7.48
CA ARG A 110 -8.63 8.04 6.52
C ARG A 110 -7.87 6.86 7.14
N LEU A 111 -7.63 6.89 8.45
CA LEU A 111 -6.96 5.79 9.13
C LEU A 111 -7.96 4.68 9.46
N MET A 112 -7.61 3.47 9.07
CA MET A 112 -8.33 2.24 9.39
C MET A 112 -7.47 1.38 10.32
N GLY A 113 -8.03 0.99 11.46
CA GLY A 113 -7.46 -0.09 12.25
C GLY A 113 -7.82 -1.43 11.59
N VAL A 114 -6.83 -2.29 11.37
CA VAL A 114 -7.04 -3.61 10.77
C VAL A 114 -6.36 -4.65 11.64
N GLU A 115 -7.10 -5.68 12.05
CA GLU A 115 -6.58 -6.76 12.89
C GLU A 115 -5.76 -7.79 12.09
N CYS A 116 -4.89 -7.32 11.20
CA CYS A 116 -3.89 -8.13 10.52
C CYS A 116 -2.57 -8.13 11.30
N PRO A 117 -1.87 -9.28 11.40
CA PRO A 117 -0.54 -9.34 11.95
C PRO A 117 0.43 -8.58 11.04
N VAL A 118 1.12 -7.58 11.60
CA VAL A 118 2.13 -6.80 10.86
C VAL A 118 3.44 -6.70 11.62
N ARG A 119 4.54 -6.63 10.87
CA ARG A 119 5.91 -6.44 11.37
C ARG A 119 6.61 -5.37 10.54
N GLY A 120 7.75 -4.88 11.06
CA GLY A 120 8.62 -3.98 10.32
C GLY A 120 8.95 -4.54 8.92
N GLY A 121 8.70 -3.72 7.90
CA GLY A 121 8.77 -4.08 6.48
C GLY A 121 7.40 -4.14 5.78
N ASN A 122 6.30 -4.43 6.51
CA ASN A 122 4.97 -4.47 5.90
C ASN A 122 4.43 -3.07 5.49
N SER A 123 5.13 -1.98 5.81
CA SER A 123 4.77 -0.65 5.34
C SER A 123 4.65 -0.59 3.81
N GLY A 124 3.58 0.03 3.33
CA GLY A 124 3.23 0.10 1.91
C GLY A 124 2.58 -1.16 1.35
N SER A 125 2.35 -2.20 2.17
CA SER A 125 1.59 -3.38 1.75
C SER A 125 0.16 -3.00 1.40
N PRO A 126 -0.43 -3.55 0.33
CA PRO A 126 -1.80 -3.29 -0.01
C PRO A 126 -2.74 -3.91 1.03
N LEU A 127 -3.74 -3.13 1.43
CA LEU A 127 -4.96 -3.64 2.02
C LEU A 127 -5.91 -3.98 0.88
N LEU A 128 -6.44 -5.20 0.86
CA LEU A 128 -7.23 -5.72 -0.24
C LEU A 128 -8.61 -6.14 0.24
N ILE A 129 -9.61 -5.91 -0.60
CA ILE A 129 -10.95 -6.49 -0.47
C ILE A 129 -11.22 -7.36 -1.69
N LYS A 130 -12.01 -8.42 -1.52
CA LYS A 130 -12.53 -9.21 -2.63
C LYS A 130 -13.95 -8.76 -2.94
N SER A 131 -14.18 -8.18 -4.11
CA SER A 131 -15.49 -7.67 -4.54
C SER A 131 -15.76 -8.13 -5.97
N ASP A 132 -16.92 -8.75 -6.18
CA ASP A 132 -17.32 -9.38 -7.46
C ASP A 132 -16.31 -10.41 -7.98
N GLY A 133 -15.67 -11.15 -7.06
CA GLY A 133 -14.65 -12.15 -7.40
C GLY A 133 -13.24 -11.59 -7.61
N GLU A 134 -13.09 -10.26 -7.73
CA GLU A 134 -11.84 -9.58 -8.02
C GLU A 134 -11.21 -8.95 -6.76
N TRP A 135 -9.88 -8.99 -6.68
CA TRP A 135 -9.14 -8.32 -5.61
C TRP A 135 -8.92 -6.85 -5.96
N ARG A 136 -9.29 -5.96 -5.04
CA ARG A 136 -9.12 -4.51 -5.20
C ARG A 136 -8.38 -3.93 -4.00
N ILE A 137 -7.51 -2.95 -4.26
CA ILE A 137 -6.78 -2.23 -3.22
C ILE A 137 -7.71 -1.20 -2.60
N VAL A 138 -7.82 -1.20 -1.27
CA VAL A 138 -8.65 -0.26 -0.49
C VAL A 138 -7.82 0.68 0.39
N GLY A 139 -6.54 0.40 0.52
CA GLY A 139 -5.62 1.22 1.29
C GLY A 139 -4.22 0.65 1.31
N VAL A 140 -3.34 1.32 2.05
CA VAL A 140 -1.96 0.89 2.27
C VAL A 140 -1.67 0.78 3.76
N ALA A 141 -0.96 -0.26 4.17
CA ALA A 141 -0.45 -0.34 5.54
C ALA A 141 0.60 0.76 5.76
N ALA A 142 0.38 1.63 6.74
CA ALA A 142 1.26 2.76 7.03
C ALA A 142 1.98 2.60 8.37
N ALA A 143 1.29 2.06 9.37
CA ALA A 143 1.86 1.86 10.69
C ALA A 143 1.31 0.58 11.34
N ARG A 144 1.73 0.34 12.59
CA ARG A 144 1.22 -0.73 13.44
C ARG A 144 0.61 -0.14 14.71
N ALA A 145 -0.45 -0.77 15.21
CA ALA A 145 -0.99 -0.51 16.54
C ALA A 145 -0.73 -1.75 17.41
N GLY A 146 0.22 -1.62 18.34
CA GLY A 146 0.73 -2.75 19.12
C GLY A 146 1.34 -3.83 18.23
N ASP A 147 1.09 -5.09 18.59
CA ASP A 147 1.67 -6.28 17.93
C ASP A 147 0.65 -7.07 17.11
N ARG A 148 -0.63 -6.64 17.11
CA ARG A 148 -1.75 -7.41 16.54
C ARG A 148 -2.51 -6.70 15.43
N ALA A 149 -2.27 -5.39 15.23
CA ALA A 149 -3.04 -4.62 14.27
C ALA A 149 -2.15 -3.75 13.38
N ALA A 150 -2.55 -3.66 12.11
CA ALA A 150 -2.08 -2.67 11.17
C ALA A 150 -2.91 -1.39 11.31
N MET A 151 -2.26 -0.25 11.05
CA MET A 151 -2.96 0.98 10.71
C MET A 151 -2.78 1.20 9.21
N ALA A 152 -3.89 1.22 8.49
CA ALA A 152 -3.90 1.46 7.06
C ALA A 152 -4.45 2.84 6.72
N VAL A 153 -3.94 3.44 5.66
CA VAL A 153 -4.45 4.69 5.08
C VAL A 153 -5.36 4.33 3.90
N ALA A 154 -6.61 4.79 3.97
CA ALA A 154 -7.58 4.62 2.90
C ALA A 154 -7.22 5.45 1.66
N LEU A 155 -7.67 4.99 0.49
CA LEU A 155 -7.55 5.76 -0.74
C LEU A 155 -8.40 7.04 -0.66
N ASP A 156 -7.99 8.08 -1.40
CA ASP A 156 -8.72 9.34 -1.50
C ASP A 156 -8.72 9.91 -2.91
N ASP A 157 -9.47 10.99 -3.10
CA ASP A 157 -9.62 11.67 -4.39
C ASP A 157 -8.28 12.13 -4.96
N TRP A 158 -7.35 12.60 -4.11
CA TRP A 158 -6.01 12.98 -4.56
C TRP A 158 -5.28 11.79 -5.18
N LEU A 159 -5.35 10.61 -4.57
CA LEU A 159 -4.70 9.42 -5.10
C LEU A 159 -5.30 9.00 -6.44
N HIS A 160 -6.64 8.94 -6.51
CA HIS A 160 -7.35 8.59 -7.74
C HIS A 160 -7.05 9.58 -8.86
N ALA A 161 -7.06 10.88 -8.58
CA ALA A 161 -6.70 11.93 -9.52
C ALA A 161 -5.25 11.79 -9.98
N SER A 162 -4.31 11.54 -9.06
CA SER A 162 -2.88 11.39 -9.37
C SER A 162 -2.60 10.19 -10.28
N VAL A 163 -3.32 9.06 -10.07
CA VAL A 163 -3.23 7.90 -10.98
C VAL A 163 -3.83 8.23 -12.34
N ALA A 164 -5.02 8.83 -12.38
CA ALA A 164 -5.71 9.15 -13.63
C ALA A 164 -4.91 10.13 -14.50
N ALA A 165 -4.27 11.12 -13.87
CA ALA A 165 -3.49 12.13 -14.54
C ALA A 165 -2.18 11.53 -15.11
N HIS A 166 -1.47 10.69 -14.32
CA HIS A 166 -0.32 9.93 -14.83
C HIS A 166 -0.67 9.03 -16.03
N LEU A 167 -1.82 8.36 -16.01
CA LEU A 167 -2.26 7.50 -17.12
C LEU A 167 -2.63 8.28 -18.40
N LYS A 168 -2.98 9.56 -18.27
CA LYS A 168 -3.25 10.46 -19.41
C LYS A 168 -1.97 11.09 -19.99
N GLY A 169 -0.82 10.83 -19.38
CA GLY A 169 0.47 11.33 -19.84
C GLY A 169 0.89 12.67 -19.24
N ASP A 170 0.47 12.97 -18.00
CA ASP A 170 1.11 14.00 -17.18
C ASP A 170 2.65 13.94 -17.21
#